data_AF-C6XAD8-F1
#
_entry.id   AF-C6XAD8-F1
#
_cell.length_a   1.000
_cell.length_b   1.000
_cell.length_c   1.000
_cell.angle_alpha   90.00
_cell.angle_beta   90.00
_cell.angle_gamma   90.00
#
_symmetry.space_group_name_H-M   'P 1'
#
loop_
_entity.id
_entity.type
_entity.pdbx_description
1 polymer ?
#
loop_
_entity_poly.entity_id
_entity_poly.type
_entity_poly.pdbx_seq_one_letter_code
_entity_poly.pdbx_strand_id
1 'polypeptide(L)'
;MFNNFFKGLIASLALLASVAANAATDTYGTLLSGSFTPSSSFATLTYSNVGNVYTFTLTANDLNTLFTNDAFIGAVAVDSAVTPTVSNVSGDAPVSIAAGGGPGGGFDFRFDLTGPKKARLTDGESVTWTATFASAVELSASSFALHVQGLTNAQGGSAWYTASTPTVSAVPEADTYAMMALGLGLMGFVARRRRA
;
A
#
# COMPACT_ATOMS: atom_id res chain seq x y z
N MET A 1 -31.10 43.37 -11.89
CA MET A 1 -31.01 42.35 -10.82
C MET A 1 -30.17 41.10 -11.18
N PHE A 2 -29.71 40.94 -12.42
CA PHE A 2 -28.99 39.73 -12.87
C PHE A 2 -27.47 39.70 -12.61
N ASN A 3 -26.86 40.79 -12.12
CA ASN A 3 -25.40 40.94 -12.13
C ASN A 3 -24.66 40.52 -10.84
N ASN A 4 -25.41 40.21 -9.76
CA ASN A 4 -24.82 39.81 -8.47
C ASN A 4 -24.87 38.30 -8.22
N PHE A 5 -25.70 37.55 -8.97
CA PHE A 5 -25.81 36.10 -8.85
C PHE A 5 -24.60 35.37 -9.47
N PHE A 6 -24.07 35.91 -10.58
CA PHE A 6 -22.88 35.35 -11.25
C PHE A 6 -21.57 35.57 -10.48
N LYS A 7 -21.49 36.62 -9.65
CA LYS A 7 -20.29 36.88 -8.81
C LYS A 7 -20.19 35.94 -7.61
N GLY A 8 -21.33 35.45 -7.10
CA GLY A 8 -21.37 34.46 -6.02
C GLY A 8 -21.01 33.04 -6.48
N LEU A 9 -21.31 32.70 -7.74
CA LEU A 9 -21.07 31.37 -8.31
C LEU A 9 -19.58 31.11 -8.62
N ILE A 10 -18.82 32.15 -8.94
CA ILE A 10 -17.37 32.03 -9.23
C ILE A 10 -16.54 31.85 -7.94
N ALA A 11 -17.02 32.33 -6.80
CA ALA A 11 -16.34 32.19 -5.51
C ALA A 11 -16.58 30.83 -4.82
N SER A 12 -17.60 30.07 -5.24
CA SER A 12 -18.00 28.80 -4.61
C SER A 12 -17.40 27.55 -5.28
N LEU A 13 -16.66 27.70 -6.39
CA LEU A 13 -15.97 26.59 -7.06
C LEU A 13 -14.55 26.29 -6.52
N ALA A 14 -14.07 27.02 -5.51
CA ALA A 14 -12.67 26.98 -5.07
C ALA A 14 -12.39 26.13 -3.81
N LEU A 15 -13.36 25.37 -3.29
CA LEU A 15 -13.18 24.51 -2.10
C LEU A 15 -13.22 23.00 -2.41
N LEU A 16 -12.66 22.59 -3.55
CA LEU A 16 -12.19 21.22 -3.68
C LEU A 16 -10.91 21.10 -2.86
N ALA A 17 -11.06 20.84 -1.56
CA ALA A 17 -9.96 20.35 -0.73
C ALA A 17 -9.53 19.00 -1.32
N SER A 18 -8.50 19.03 -2.16
CA SER A 18 -7.83 17.82 -2.61
C SER A 18 -7.23 17.16 -1.37
N VAL A 19 -7.91 16.15 -0.83
CA VAL A 19 -7.29 15.24 0.12
C VAL A 19 -6.14 14.57 -0.62
N ALA A 20 -4.91 14.95 -0.28
CA ALA A 20 -3.74 14.30 -0.84
C ALA A 20 -3.79 12.83 -0.43
N ALA A 21 -3.78 11.93 -1.41
CA ALA A 21 -3.56 10.51 -1.13
C ALA A 21 -2.09 10.35 -0.77
N ASN A 22 -1.78 9.82 0.42
CA ASN A 22 -0.42 9.39 0.70
C ASN A 22 -0.25 8.04 0.03
N ALA A 23 0.81 7.86 -0.75
CA ALA A 23 1.19 6.58 -1.33
C ALA A 23 2.58 6.21 -0.82
N ALA A 24 2.75 4.95 -0.45
CA ALA A 24 3.99 4.36 0.02
C ALA A 24 4.24 3.04 -0.70
N THR A 25 5.52 2.68 -0.83
CA THR A 25 5.96 1.41 -1.41
C THR A 25 7.04 0.86 -0.52
N ASP A 26 6.83 -0.33 0.01
CA ASP A 26 7.76 -1.02 0.88
C ASP A 26 8.23 -2.32 0.24
N THR A 27 9.47 -2.71 0.53
CA THR A 27 10.09 -3.95 0.04
C THR A 27 10.43 -4.87 1.20
N TYR A 28 10.42 -6.18 0.94
CA TYR A 28 10.72 -7.20 1.96
C TYR A 28 11.97 -7.99 1.57
N GLY A 29 12.88 -8.15 2.53
CA GLY A 29 14.16 -8.86 2.36
C GLY A 29 14.97 -8.97 3.64
N THR A 30 14.63 -8.20 4.67
CA THR A 30 15.29 -8.22 5.97
C THR A 30 14.58 -9.19 6.91
N LEU A 31 15.31 -10.15 7.46
CA LEU A 31 14.77 -11.15 8.39
C LEU A 31 14.34 -10.49 9.71
N LEU A 32 13.09 -10.70 10.11
CA LEU A 32 12.54 -10.34 11.42
C LEU A 32 12.61 -11.50 12.40
N SER A 33 12.20 -12.69 11.95
CA SER A 33 12.17 -13.93 12.75
C SER A 33 12.23 -15.16 11.85
N GLY A 34 12.89 -16.21 12.33
CA GLY A 34 13.21 -17.41 11.54
C GLY A 34 14.72 -17.55 11.35
N SER A 35 15.12 -18.30 10.32
CA SER A 35 16.51 -18.75 10.18
C SER A 35 17.14 -18.50 8.81
N PHE A 36 16.37 -18.02 7.83
CA PHE A 36 16.87 -17.79 6.47
C PHE A 36 16.76 -16.31 6.09
N THR A 37 17.84 -15.75 5.56
CA THR A 37 17.87 -14.38 5.04
C THR A 37 18.10 -14.44 3.53
N PRO A 38 17.15 -13.95 2.70
CA PRO A 38 17.31 -13.93 1.25
C PRO A 38 18.42 -12.95 0.84
N SER A 39 19.03 -13.16 -0.32
CA SER A 39 20.09 -12.29 -0.84
C SER A 39 19.62 -10.93 -1.36
N SER A 40 18.31 -10.75 -1.55
CA SER A 40 17.68 -9.53 -2.07
C SER A 40 16.22 -9.44 -1.62
N SER A 41 15.55 -8.35 -2.01
CA SER A 41 14.12 -8.21 -1.78
C SER A 41 13.32 -9.21 -2.63
N PHE A 42 12.24 -9.75 -2.08
CA PHE A 42 11.42 -10.80 -2.70
C PHE A 42 9.91 -10.47 -2.71
N ALA A 43 9.52 -9.32 -2.20
CA ALA A 43 8.13 -8.87 -2.27
C ALA A 43 8.07 -7.35 -2.17
N THR A 44 6.98 -6.80 -2.67
CA THR A 44 6.67 -5.38 -2.61
C THR A 44 5.25 -5.19 -2.12
N LEU A 45 5.06 -4.33 -1.11
CA LEU A 45 3.75 -3.88 -0.66
C LEU A 45 3.63 -2.40 -0.97
N THR A 46 2.71 -2.04 -1.86
CA THR A 46 2.32 -0.66 -2.08
C THR A 46 1.02 -0.38 -1.34
N TYR A 47 0.89 0.78 -0.73
CA TYR A 47 -0.36 1.21 -0.14
C TYR A 47 -0.58 2.70 -0.29
N SER A 48 -1.84 3.07 -0.45
CA SER A 48 -2.25 4.45 -0.43
C SER A 48 -3.51 4.65 0.39
N ASN A 49 -3.68 5.80 1.01
CA ASN A 49 -4.88 6.08 1.79
C ASN A 49 -5.57 7.39 1.43
N VAL A 50 -6.89 7.38 1.62
CA VAL A 50 -7.73 8.58 1.66
C VAL A 50 -8.54 8.51 2.96
N GLY A 51 -8.13 9.29 3.97
CA GLY A 51 -8.70 9.20 5.31
C GLY A 51 -8.42 7.84 5.97
N ASN A 52 -9.48 7.15 6.40
CA ASN A 52 -9.44 5.83 7.06
C ASN A 52 -9.52 4.64 6.09
N VAL A 53 -9.50 4.88 4.79
CA VAL A 53 -9.56 3.84 3.75
C VAL A 53 -8.19 3.70 3.12
N TYR A 54 -7.64 2.49 3.17
CA TYR A 54 -6.38 2.12 2.54
C TYR A 54 -6.64 1.17 1.36
N THR A 55 -5.93 1.39 0.27
CA THR A 55 -5.79 0.41 -0.81
C THR A 55 -4.39 -0.15 -0.75
N PHE A 56 -4.28 -1.48 -0.67
CA PHE A 56 -3.03 -2.21 -0.64
C PHE A 56 -2.88 -3.03 -1.92
N THR A 57 -1.65 -3.15 -2.40
CA THR A 57 -1.25 -4.13 -3.41
C THR A 57 0.02 -4.83 -2.94
N LEU A 58 -0.06 -6.15 -2.79
CA LEU A 58 1.09 -7.01 -2.48
C LEU A 58 1.46 -7.79 -3.73
N THR A 59 2.75 -7.76 -4.06
CA THR A 59 3.33 -8.51 -5.17
C THR A 59 4.48 -9.38 -4.66
N ALA A 60 4.47 -10.65 -5.03
CA ALA A 60 5.54 -11.59 -4.78
C ALA A 60 6.55 -11.57 -5.94
N ASN A 61 7.82 -11.32 -5.63
CA ASN A 61 8.89 -11.22 -6.63
C ASN A 61 10.00 -12.22 -6.30
N ASP A 62 10.44 -13.02 -7.27
CA ASP A 62 11.61 -13.90 -7.12
C ASP A 62 11.54 -14.88 -5.93
N LEU A 63 10.35 -15.25 -5.44
CA LEU A 63 10.17 -16.18 -4.32
C LEU A 63 10.80 -17.54 -4.65
N ASN A 64 10.55 -18.04 -5.86
CA ASN A 64 11.07 -19.34 -6.29
C ASN A 64 12.61 -19.32 -6.37
N THR A 65 13.16 -18.21 -6.85
CA THR A 65 14.59 -18.01 -7.05
C THR A 65 15.34 -17.85 -5.73
N LEU A 66 14.77 -17.11 -4.78
CA LEU A 66 15.43 -16.75 -3.52
C LEU A 66 15.18 -17.76 -2.40
N PHE A 67 14.10 -18.54 -2.49
CA PHE A 67 13.73 -19.54 -1.49
C PHE A 67 13.65 -20.94 -2.09
N THR A 68 12.46 -21.33 -2.57
CA THR A 68 12.13 -22.65 -3.13
C THR A 68 10.92 -22.50 -4.04
N ASN A 69 10.69 -23.46 -4.95
CA ASN A 69 9.47 -23.50 -5.78
C ASN A 69 8.17 -23.72 -4.98
N ASP A 70 8.28 -24.13 -3.73
CA ASP A 70 7.16 -24.32 -2.83
C ASP A 70 6.91 -23.11 -1.93
N ALA A 71 7.75 -22.08 -2.02
CA ALA A 71 7.65 -20.89 -1.19
C ALA A 71 6.43 -20.05 -1.57
N PHE A 72 5.75 -19.51 -0.56
CA PHE A 72 4.60 -18.63 -0.75
C PHE A 72 4.47 -17.66 0.42
N ILE A 73 3.77 -16.56 0.17
CA ILE A 73 3.37 -15.61 1.22
C ILE A 73 2.01 -16.03 1.76
N GLY A 74 1.94 -16.22 3.08
CA GLY A 74 0.74 -16.69 3.78
C GLY A 74 0.00 -15.61 4.57
N ALA A 75 0.71 -14.55 4.97
CA ALA A 75 0.11 -13.44 5.70
C ALA A 75 0.95 -12.17 5.64
N VAL A 76 0.28 -11.04 5.87
CA VAL A 76 0.88 -9.76 6.26
C VAL A 76 0.38 -9.42 7.66
N ALA A 77 1.27 -9.46 8.66
CA ALA A 77 0.95 -8.98 10.00
C ALA A 77 0.97 -7.45 10.00
N VAL A 78 0.01 -6.85 10.70
CA VAL A 78 -0.16 -5.41 10.79
C VAL A 78 -0.16 -4.98 12.25
N ASP A 79 0.81 -4.14 12.63
CA ASP A 79 0.86 -3.47 13.93
C ASP A 79 -0.07 -2.25 13.91
N SER A 80 -1.33 -2.48 14.31
CA SER A 80 -2.31 -1.44 14.52
C SER A 80 -3.35 -1.91 15.54
N ALA A 81 -3.76 -1.00 16.42
CA ALA A 81 -4.80 -1.25 17.42
C ALA A 81 -6.22 -1.28 16.81
N VAL A 82 -6.40 -0.79 15.58
CA VAL A 82 -7.68 -0.71 14.90
C VAL A 82 -7.72 -1.76 13.80
N THR A 83 -8.60 -2.74 13.94
CA THR A 83 -8.80 -3.76 12.91
C THR A 83 -9.73 -3.24 11.81
N PRO A 84 -9.36 -3.34 10.52
CA PRO A 84 -10.19 -2.88 9.42
C PRO A 84 -11.19 -3.95 8.96
N THR A 85 -12.13 -3.55 8.11
CA THR A 85 -12.86 -4.47 7.23
C THR A 85 -12.17 -4.55 5.87
N VAL A 86 -12.13 -5.75 5.27
CA VAL A 86 -11.55 -5.98 3.94
C VAL A 86 -12.64 -6.04 2.88
N SER A 87 -12.41 -5.38 1.76
CA SER A 87 -13.30 -5.35 0.59
C SER A 87 -12.51 -5.21 -0.71
N ASN A 88 -13.20 -5.29 -1.86
CA ASN A 88 -12.63 -5.08 -3.20
C ASN A 88 -11.37 -5.90 -3.50
N VAL A 89 -11.32 -7.14 -3.00
CA VAL A 89 -10.19 -8.04 -3.25
C VAL A 89 -10.17 -8.43 -4.72
N SER A 90 -9.02 -8.26 -5.37
CA SER A 90 -8.78 -8.61 -6.76
C SER A 90 -7.35 -9.11 -6.97
N GLY A 91 -7.11 -9.92 -8.00
CA GLY A 91 -5.83 -10.56 -8.27
C GLY A 91 -5.84 -12.04 -7.90
N ASP A 92 -4.67 -12.56 -7.55
CA ASP A 92 -4.40 -14.00 -7.55
C ASP A 92 -4.77 -14.72 -6.23
N ALA A 93 -4.90 -13.96 -5.14
CA ALA A 93 -5.23 -14.51 -3.82
C ALA A 93 -6.42 -13.78 -3.16
N PRO A 94 -7.31 -14.49 -2.43
CA PRO A 94 -8.28 -13.86 -1.55
C PRO A 94 -7.57 -13.31 -0.31
N VAL A 95 -8.13 -12.25 0.26
CA VAL A 95 -7.63 -11.60 1.48
C VAL A 95 -8.73 -11.59 2.52
N SER A 96 -8.38 -12.00 3.73
CA SER A 96 -9.26 -11.99 4.90
C SER A 96 -8.54 -11.40 6.10
N ILE A 97 -9.28 -11.03 7.14
CA ILE A 97 -8.70 -10.61 8.42
C ILE A 97 -8.69 -11.79 9.38
N ALA A 98 -7.57 -11.99 10.05
CA ALA A 98 -7.44 -12.89 11.19
C ALA A 98 -6.92 -12.13 12.42
N ALA A 99 -7.17 -12.67 13.61
CA ALA A 99 -6.49 -12.21 14.81
C ALA A 99 -4.97 -12.29 14.63
N GLY A 100 -4.23 -11.34 15.21
CA GLY A 100 -2.79 -11.24 15.04
C GLY A 100 -2.08 -12.55 15.40
N GLY A 101 -1.34 -13.10 14.43
CA GLY A 101 -0.54 -14.31 14.59
C GLY A 101 0.95 -14.08 14.35
N GLY A 102 1.33 -12.91 13.83
CA GLY A 102 2.70 -12.52 13.57
C GLY A 102 3.38 -11.68 14.66
N PRO A 103 4.69 -11.43 14.54
CA PRO A 103 5.43 -10.61 15.50
C PRO A 103 4.92 -9.17 15.51
N GLY A 104 4.48 -8.69 16.67
CA GLY A 104 4.05 -7.30 16.87
C GLY A 104 2.71 -6.92 16.22
N GLY A 105 2.03 -7.83 15.51
CA GLY A 105 0.79 -7.52 14.80
C GLY A 105 -0.45 -7.56 15.70
N GLY A 106 -1.29 -6.53 15.62
CA GLY A 106 -2.63 -6.53 16.21
C GLY A 106 -3.62 -7.40 15.42
N PHE A 107 -3.42 -7.48 14.10
CA PHE A 107 -4.16 -8.36 13.20
C PHE A 107 -3.29 -8.80 12.01
N ASP A 108 -3.74 -9.82 11.29
CA ASP A 108 -3.09 -10.28 10.06
C ASP A 108 -4.06 -10.13 8.87
N PHE A 109 -3.57 -9.60 7.75
CA PHE A 109 -4.15 -9.90 6.45
C PHE A 109 -3.73 -11.32 6.06
N ARG A 110 -4.70 -12.23 6.00
CA ARG A 110 -4.48 -13.67 5.81
C ARG A 110 -4.89 -14.08 4.39
N PHE A 111 -3.98 -14.78 3.72
CA PHE A 111 -4.27 -15.52 2.49
C PHE A 111 -4.72 -16.94 2.88
N ASP A 112 -5.80 -17.44 2.29
CA ASP A 112 -6.43 -18.69 2.71
C ASP A 112 -5.55 -19.91 2.39
N LEU A 113 -4.94 -20.48 3.42
CA LEU A 113 -4.11 -21.68 3.32
C LEU A 113 -4.93 -22.98 3.33
N THR A 114 -6.23 -22.89 3.59
CA THR A 114 -7.15 -24.00 3.85
C THR A 114 -8.42 -23.84 3.01
N GLY A 115 -8.32 -24.19 1.74
CA GLY A 115 -9.45 -24.19 0.82
C GLY A 115 -9.09 -24.94 -0.47
N PRO A 116 -10.08 -25.26 -1.33
CA PRO A 116 -9.87 -26.02 -2.56
C PRO A 116 -8.90 -25.35 -3.55
N LYS A 117 -8.59 -24.06 -3.36
CA LYS A 117 -7.64 -23.30 -4.19
C LYS A 117 -6.26 -23.08 -3.56
N LYS A 118 -6.00 -23.53 -2.32
CA LYS A 118 -4.76 -23.24 -1.56
C LYS A 118 -4.32 -21.78 -1.78
N ALA A 119 -5.21 -20.85 -1.47
CA ALA A 119 -5.22 -19.48 -1.96
C ALA A 119 -4.15 -18.61 -1.27
N ARG A 120 -2.90 -18.97 -1.56
CA ARG A 120 -1.62 -18.38 -1.15
C ARG A 120 -1.11 -17.50 -2.29
N LEU A 121 -0.25 -16.52 -1.95
CA LEU A 121 0.42 -15.73 -2.98
C LEU A 121 1.78 -16.36 -3.30
N THR A 122 1.92 -16.91 -4.50
CA THR A 122 3.15 -17.55 -5.00
C THR A 122 3.96 -16.60 -5.88
N ASP A 123 5.12 -17.05 -6.33
CA ASP A 123 6.05 -16.24 -7.13
C ASP A 123 5.40 -15.62 -8.38
N GLY A 124 5.63 -14.32 -8.59
CA GLY A 124 5.10 -13.57 -9.72
C GLY A 124 3.62 -13.19 -9.61
N GLU A 125 2.93 -13.60 -8.55
CA GLU A 125 1.53 -13.26 -8.31
C GLU A 125 1.36 -11.94 -7.56
N SER A 126 0.20 -11.31 -7.74
CA SER A 126 -0.16 -10.05 -7.08
C SER A 126 -1.62 -10.03 -6.64
N VAL A 127 -1.87 -9.35 -5.52
CA VAL A 127 -3.22 -9.15 -4.99
C VAL A 127 -3.41 -7.72 -4.52
N THR A 128 -4.57 -7.15 -4.81
CA THR A 128 -4.99 -5.82 -4.37
C THR A 128 -6.26 -5.93 -3.53
N TRP A 129 -6.33 -5.17 -2.43
CA TRP A 129 -7.50 -5.12 -1.58
C TRP A 129 -7.68 -3.74 -0.94
N THR A 130 -8.90 -3.44 -0.52
CA THR A 130 -9.23 -2.27 0.28
C THR A 130 -9.39 -2.66 1.74
N ALA A 131 -8.78 -1.90 2.65
CA ALA A 131 -9.01 -2.00 4.09
C ALA A 131 -9.63 -0.70 4.61
N THR A 132 -10.81 -0.80 5.23
CA THR A 132 -11.50 0.34 5.84
C THR A 132 -11.42 0.26 7.35
N PHE A 133 -10.69 1.18 7.97
CA PHE A 133 -10.54 1.27 9.42
C PHE A 133 -11.72 2.03 10.05
N ALA A 134 -12.04 1.77 11.32
CA ALA A 134 -13.10 2.50 12.01
C ALA A 134 -12.75 3.99 12.28
N SER A 135 -11.46 4.30 12.30
CA SER A 135 -10.90 5.65 12.45
C SER A 135 -9.65 5.80 11.58
N ALA A 136 -9.18 7.03 11.39
CA ALA A 136 -7.91 7.26 10.73
C ALA A 136 -6.78 6.57 11.52
N VAL A 137 -5.89 5.90 10.79
CA VAL A 137 -4.68 5.25 11.30
C VAL A 137 -3.51 5.71 10.45
N GLU A 138 -2.34 5.81 11.06
CA GLU A 138 -1.08 6.07 10.35
C GLU A 138 -0.35 4.74 10.21
N LEU A 139 -0.07 4.34 8.97
CA LEU A 139 0.68 3.12 8.67
C LEU A 139 1.99 3.49 7.96
N SER A 140 3.05 2.76 8.28
CA SER A 140 4.36 2.93 7.68
C SER A 140 5.04 1.56 7.52
N ALA A 141 6.24 1.51 6.94
CA ALA A 141 6.99 0.26 6.80
C ALA A 141 7.13 -0.52 8.10
N SER A 142 7.29 0.14 9.25
CA SER A 142 7.40 -0.54 10.53
C SER A 142 6.09 -1.17 11.01
N SER A 143 4.96 -0.83 10.40
CA SER A 143 3.65 -1.40 10.72
C SER A 143 3.44 -2.78 10.11
N PHE A 144 4.34 -3.27 9.26
CA PHE A 144 4.12 -4.50 8.49
C PHE A 144 5.23 -5.54 8.67
N ALA A 145 4.82 -6.79 8.79
CA ALA A 145 5.71 -7.94 8.67
C ALA A 145 5.10 -9.01 7.75
N LEU A 146 5.91 -9.58 6.87
CA LEU A 146 5.45 -10.55 5.88
C LEU A 146 5.81 -11.98 6.30
N HIS A 147 4.86 -12.90 6.23
CA HIS A 147 5.08 -14.31 6.53
C HIS A 147 5.32 -15.13 5.26
N VAL A 148 6.52 -15.69 5.13
CA VAL A 148 6.86 -16.63 4.04
C VAL A 148 6.87 -18.04 4.60
N GLN A 149 6.22 -18.95 3.89
CA GLN A 149 6.07 -20.36 4.25
C GLN A 149 6.44 -21.25 3.05
N GLY A 150 6.52 -22.56 3.27
CA GLY A 150 6.92 -23.50 2.23
C GLY A 150 8.45 -23.54 2.01
N LEU A 151 9.21 -23.07 3.01
CA LEU A 151 10.67 -23.13 2.98
C LEU A 151 11.13 -24.56 3.30
N THR A 152 12.36 -24.91 2.87
CA THR A 152 12.96 -26.20 3.24
C THR A 152 13.25 -26.28 4.75
N ASN A 153 13.48 -27.50 5.25
CA ASN A 153 13.97 -27.70 6.62
C ASN A 153 15.27 -26.97 6.91
N ALA A 154 16.18 -26.88 5.92
CA ALA A 154 17.44 -26.15 6.06
C ALA A 154 17.23 -24.63 6.19
N GLN A 155 16.12 -24.11 5.65
CA GLN A 155 15.72 -22.71 5.75
C GLN A 155 14.80 -22.44 6.97
N GLY A 156 14.40 -23.48 7.70
CA GLY A 156 13.56 -23.38 8.91
C GLY A 156 12.05 -23.49 8.69
N GLY A 157 11.59 -23.88 7.50
CA GLY A 157 10.16 -24.12 7.20
C GLY A 157 9.33 -22.87 6.94
N SER A 158 9.48 -21.81 7.75
CA SER A 158 8.87 -20.49 7.55
C SER A 158 9.67 -19.38 8.22
N ALA A 159 9.43 -18.14 7.82
CA ALA A 159 10.09 -16.96 8.39
C ALA A 159 9.23 -15.70 8.21
N TRP A 160 9.51 -14.70 9.05
CA TRP A 160 8.92 -13.36 9.00
C TRP A 160 9.96 -12.34 8.56
N TYR A 161 9.55 -11.39 7.73
CA TYR A 161 10.42 -10.35 7.17
C TYR A 161 9.83 -8.96 7.41
N THR A 162 10.69 -7.99 7.73
CA THR A 162 10.26 -6.60 7.89
C THR A 162 10.13 -5.90 6.55
N ALA A 163 9.20 -4.96 6.49
CA ALA A 163 9.14 -3.99 5.41
C ALA A 163 10.26 -2.94 5.56
N SER A 164 10.79 -2.48 4.44
CA SER A 164 11.69 -1.35 4.35
C SER A 164 11.27 -0.47 3.17
N THR A 165 11.07 0.82 3.44
CA THR A 165 10.82 1.81 2.40
C THR A 165 12.15 2.04 1.64
N PRO A 166 12.23 1.71 0.34
CA PRO A 166 13.42 2.00 -0.43
C PRO A 166 13.64 3.51 -0.46
N THR A 167 14.89 3.93 -0.23
CA THR A 167 15.29 5.33 -0.34
C THR A 167 15.38 5.74 -1.81
N VAL A 168 14.25 5.81 -2.50
CA VAL A 168 14.16 6.45 -3.82
C VAL A 168 13.96 7.94 -3.59
N SER A 169 14.85 8.76 -4.17
CA SER A 169 14.67 10.21 -4.17
C SER A 169 13.34 10.52 -4.86
N ALA A 170 12.39 11.11 -4.13
CA ALA A 170 11.07 11.45 -4.65
C ALA A 170 11.21 12.24 -5.97
N VAL A 171 10.79 11.63 -7.08
CA VAL A 171 10.55 12.34 -8.33
C VAL A 171 9.12 12.84 -8.25
N PRO A 172 8.86 14.17 -8.29
CA PRO A 172 7.50 14.67 -8.23
C PRO A 172 6.63 14.04 -9.32
N GLU A 173 5.45 13.56 -8.95
CA GLU A 173 4.54 12.93 -9.89
C GLU A 173 3.95 13.97 -10.86
N ALA A 174 3.49 13.50 -12.03
CA ALA A 174 2.96 14.34 -13.12
C ALA A 174 1.88 15.33 -12.66
N ASP A 175 1.09 14.97 -11.65
CA ASP A 175 0.04 15.82 -11.09
C ASP A 175 0.59 17.03 -10.34
N THR A 176 1.77 16.93 -9.72
CA THR A 176 2.45 18.08 -9.10
C THR A 176 2.88 19.08 -10.16
N TYR A 177 3.40 18.60 -11.30
CA TYR A 177 3.75 19.47 -12.42
C TYR A 177 2.52 20.07 -13.08
N ALA A 178 1.43 19.33 -13.19
CA ALA A 178 0.16 19.85 -13.71
C ALA A 178 -0.40 20.97 -12.82
N MET A 179 -0.36 20.80 -11.49
CA MET A 179 -0.79 21.83 -10.54
C MET A 179 0.13 23.04 -10.54
N MET A 180 1.45 22.84 -10.64
CA MET A 180 2.41 23.94 -10.80
C MET A 180 2.18 24.67 -12.13
N ALA A 181 1.96 23.95 -13.23
CA ALA A 181 1.70 24.53 -14.55
C ALA A 181 0.36 25.28 -14.58
N LEU A 182 -0.69 24.76 -13.94
CA LEU A 182 -1.95 25.46 -13.73
C LEU A 182 -1.77 26.73 -12.89
N GLY A 183 -1.01 26.65 -11.79
CA GLY A 183 -0.68 27.81 -10.96
C GLY A 183 0.07 28.90 -11.74
N LEU A 184 1.06 28.51 -12.54
CA LEU A 184 1.80 29.43 -13.41
C LEU A 184 0.94 29.98 -14.54
N GLY A 185 0.05 29.16 -15.13
CA GLY A 185 -0.90 29.59 -16.16
C GLY A 185 -1.88 30.65 -15.67
N LEU A 186 -2.40 30.47 -14.45
CA LEU A 186 -3.27 31.45 -13.80
C LEU A 186 -2.53 32.77 -13.54
N MET A 187 -1.30 32.70 -13.02
CA MET A 187 -0.48 33.89 -12.75
C MET A 187 -0.09 34.63 -14.03
N GLY A 188 0.23 33.91 -15.11
CA GLY A 188 0.46 34.49 -16.43
C GLY A 188 -0.78 35.20 -16.98
N PHE A 189 -1.96 34.61 -16.81
CA PHE A 189 -3.23 35.22 -17.21
C PHE A 189 -3.54 36.50 -16.42
N VAL A 190 -3.32 36.50 -15.10
CA VAL A 190 -3.50 37.68 -14.24
C VAL A 190 -2.50 38.80 -14.61
N ALA A 191 -1.24 38.45 -14.88
CA ALA A 191 -0.23 39.41 -15.30
C ALA A 191 -0.58 40.07 -16.65
N ARG A 192 -1.13 39.30 -17.61
CA ARG A 192 -1.61 39.84 -18.89
C ARG A 192 -2.76 40.84 -18.70
N ARG A 193 -3.69 40.56 -17.79
CA ARG A 193 -4.83 41.43 -17.52
C ARG A 193 -4.44 42.76 -16.86
N ARG A 194 -3.27 42.86 -16.23
CA ARG A 194 -2.78 44.13 -15.65
C ARG A 194 -2.11 45.06 -16.65
N ARG A 195 -1.79 44.58 -17.86
CA ARG A 195 -1.15 45.38 -18.92
C ARG A 195 -2.10 45.85 -20.02
N ALA A 196 -3.36 45.40 -19.99
CA ALA A 196 -4.46 45.92 -20.81
C ALA A 196 -5.34 46.83 -19.96
#